data_AF-A0A935NJ37-F1
#
_entry.id   AF-A0A935NJ37-F1
#
_cell.length_a   1.000
_cell.length_b   1.000
_cell.length_c   1.000
_cell.angle_alpha   90.00
_cell.angle_beta   90.00
_cell.angle_gamma   90.00
#
_symmetry.space_group_name_H-M   'P 1'
#
loop_
_entity.id
_entity.type
_entity.pdbx_description
1 polymer ?
#
loop_
_entity_poly.entity_id
_entity_poly.type
_entity_poly.pdbx_seq_one_letter_code
_entity_poly.pdbx_strand_id
1 'polypeptide(L)'
;MGFTENKKKTLIGEWTWEYFTCSEEPDTNKTEFKGLTIEFRPDNTLDMKKNGQTTQTSNWKVVDGDADLFAINVAPSVFQLHGQILFCCGRVEFNNSILDGCDNYFKRKE
;
A
#
# COMPACT_ATOMS: atom_id res chain seq x y z
N MET A 1 19.04 -10.43 10.43
CA MET A 1 17.70 -10.45 9.81
C MET A 1 17.60 -9.23 8.93
N GLY A 2 17.35 -9.38 7.63
CA GLY A 2 17.40 -8.27 6.67
C GLY A 2 16.23 -7.28 6.84
N PHE A 3 16.45 -6.01 6.49
CA PHE A 3 15.43 -4.96 6.62
C PHE A 3 14.17 -5.24 5.78
N THR A 4 14.33 -5.81 4.58
CA THR A 4 13.24 -6.22 3.67
C THR A 4 12.28 -7.25 4.31
N GLU A 5 12.83 -8.24 5.03
CA GLU A 5 12.04 -9.26 5.72
C GLU A 5 11.20 -8.69 6.86
N ASN A 6 11.73 -7.70 7.60
CA ASN A 6 10.98 -7.02 8.65
C ASN A 6 9.81 -6.21 8.11
N LYS A 7 10.02 -5.52 6.98
CA LYS A 7 8.97 -4.77 6.28
C LYS A 7 7.89 -5.71 5.74
N LYS A 8 8.30 -6.81 5.12
CA LYS A 8 7.39 -7.88 4.65
C LYS A 8 6.51 -8.38 5.80
N LYS A 9 7.11 -8.74 6.94
CA LYS A 9 6.37 -9.21 8.12
C LYS A 9 5.38 -8.18 8.65
N THR A 10 5.72 -6.90 8.56
CA THR A 10 4.85 -5.81 9.03
C THR A 10 3.64 -5.61 8.12
N LEU A 11 3.81 -5.81 6.80
CA LEU A 11 2.74 -5.69 5.81
C LEU A 11 1.73 -6.83 5.87
N ILE A 12 2.14 -8.05 6.21
CA ILE A 12 1.24 -9.21 6.26
C ILE A 12 0.03 -8.90 7.13
N GLY A 13 -1.17 -9.15 6.60
CA GLY A 13 -2.45 -8.79 7.20
C GLY A 13 -3.32 -7.94 6.29
N GLU A 14 -4.45 -7.49 6.82
CA GLU A 14 -5.47 -6.74 6.08
C GLU A 14 -5.40 -5.24 6.40
N TRP A 15 -5.45 -4.41 5.36
CA TRP A 15 -5.29 -2.97 5.42
C TRP A 15 -6.45 -2.29 4.70
N THR A 16 -7.15 -1.39 5.39
CA THR A 16 -8.26 -0.64 4.81
C THR A 16 -7.76 0.72 4.35
N TRP A 17 -8.10 1.08 3.12
CA TRP A 17 -7.77 2.39 2.57
C TRP A 17 -8.55 3.49 3.32
N GLU A 18 -7.87 4.57 3.71
CA GLU A 18 -8.49 5.70 4.40
C GLU A 18 -8.67 6.92 3.48
N TYR A 19 -7.58 7.39 2.87
CA TYR A 19 -7.56 8.56 1.99
C TYR A 19 -6.27 8.56 1.15
N PHE A 20 -6.17 9.57 0.27
CA PHE A 20 -4.95 9.88 -0.48
C PHE A 20 -4.70 11.37 -0.53
N THR A 21 -3.45 11.76 -0.74
CA THR A 21 -3.01 13.15 -0.96
C THR A 21 -2.21 13.21 -2.25
N CYS A 22 -2.46 14.17 -3.12
CA CYS A 22 -1.63 14.40 -4.30
C CYS A 22 -0.90 15.73 -4.16
N SER A 23 0.32 15.82 -4.70
CA SER A 23 1.11 17.07 -4.70
C SER A 23 0.36 18.23 -5.38
N GLU A 24 -0.39 17.95 -6.45
CA GLU A 24 -1.10 18.95 -7.26
C GLU A 24 -2.53 19.28 -6.79
N GLU A 25 -3.13 18.42 -5.96
CA GLU A 25 -4.49 18.60 -5.46
C GLU A 25 -4.57 18.28 -3.96
N PRO A 26 -4.68 19.30 -3.10
CA PRO A 26 -4.74 19.11 -1.66
C PRO A 26 -6.10 18.56 -1.19
N ASP A 27 -7.07 18.36 -2.09
CA ASP A 27 -8.41 17.93 -1.72
C ASP A 27 -8.45 16.40 -1.50
N THR A 28 -8.17 16.01 -0.25
CA THR A 28 -8.14 14.61 0.21
C THR A 28 -9.53 13.98 0.32
N ASN A 29 -10.60 14.72 -0.01
CA ASN A 29 -11.99 14.28 0.13
C ASN A 29 -12.48 13.38 -1.02
N LYS A 30 -11.60 12.96 -1.92
CA LYS A 30 -11.93 12.04 -3.00
C LYS A 30 -12.23 10.66 -2.41
N THR A 31 -13.44 10.15 -2.67
CA THR A 31 -13.95 8.88 -2.11
C THR A 31 -13.88 7.71 -3.09
N GLU A 32 -13.16 7.88 -4.21
CA GLU A 32 -13.02 6.89 -5.29
C GLU A 32 -12.67 5.48 -4.78
N PHE A 33 -11.73 5.40 -3.84
CA PHE A 33 -11.27 4.13 -3.29
C PHE A 33 -11.98 3.72 -1.99
N LYS A 34 -13.04 4.42 -1.55
CA LYS A 34 -13.79 4.05 -0.35
C LYS A 34 -14.24 2.59 -0.39
N GLY A 35 -14.00 1.86 0.71
CA GLY A 35 -14.28 0.42 0.79
C GLY A 35 -13.22 -0.48 0.13
N LEU A 36 -12.09 0.09 -0.31
CA LEU A 36 -10.91 -0.66 -0.73
C LEU A 36 -10.21 -1.27 0.48
N THR A 37 -9.79 -2.51 0.33
CA THR A 37 -9.02 -3.24 1.32
C THR A 37 -7.96 -4.07 0.60
N ILE A 38 -6.77 -4.17 1.19
CA ILE A 38 -5.64 -4.94 0.67
C ILE A 38 -5.25 -5.97 1.73
N GLU A 39 -5.17 -7.24 1.35
CA GLU A 39 -4.68 -8.31 2.21
C GLU A 39 -3.35 -8.82 1.68
N PHE A 40 -2.26 -8.57 2.42
CA PHE A 40 -0.95 -9.14 2.13
C PHE A 40 -0.82 -10.49 2.83
N ARG A 41 -0.66 -11.57 2.05
CA ARG A 41 -0.55 -12.93 2.58
C ARG A 41 0.92 -13.39 2.71
N PRO A 42 1.20 -14.32 3.65
CA PRO A 42 2.56 -14.82 3.89
C PRO A 42 3.16 -15.59 2.70
N ASP A 43 2.31 -16.09 1.79
CA ASP A 43 2.69 -16.84 0.59
C ASP A 43 3.08 -15.94 -0.61
N ASN A 44 3.25 -14.64 -0.38
CA ASN A 44 3.51 -13.61 -1.41
C ASN A 44 2.33 -13.33 -2.34
N THR A 45 1.12 -13.74 -1.98
CA THR A 45 -0.10 -13.28 -2.67
C THR A 45 -0.71 -12.07 -1.98
N LEU A 46 -1.38 -11.24 -2.77
CA LEU A 46 -2.06 -10.03 -2.36
C LEU A 46 -3.46 -10.07 -2.93
N ASP A 47 -4.47 -9.90 -2.08
CA ASP A 47 -5.85 -9.71 -2.54
C ASP A 47 -6.27 -8.26 -2.38
N MET A 48 -6.70 -7.65 -3.47
CA MET A 48 -7.43 -6.41 -3.46
C MET A 48 -8.92 -6.71 -3.38
N LYS A 49 -9.58 -6.10 -2.40
CA LYS A 49 -11.02 -6.25 -2.16
C LYS A 49 -11.70 -4.88 -2.27
N LYS A 50 -12.88 -4.84 -2.88
CA LYS A 50 -13.77 -3.68 -2.86
C LYS A 50 -15.07 -4.09 -2.20
N ASN A 51 -15.43 -3.42 -1.11
CA ASN A 51 -16.63 -3.72 -0.32
C ASN A 51 -16.71 -5.21 0.10
N GLY A 52 -15.57 -5.78 0.48
CA GLY A 52 -15.45 -7.18 0.94
C GLY A 52 -15.34 -8.24 -0.15
N GLN A 53 -15.52 -7.90 -1.43
CA GLN A 53 -15.35 -8.83 -2.54
C GLN A 53 -13.96 -8.70 -3.14
N THR A 54 -13.23 -9.81 -3.30
CA THR A 54 -11.93 -9.81 -4.01
C THR A 54 -12.15 -9.44 -5.48
N THR A 55 -11.49 -8.36 -5.91
CA THR A 55 -11.54 -7.84 -7.28
C THR A 55 -10.27 -8.13 -8.08
N GLN A 56 -9.15 -8.36 -7.40
CA GLN A 56 -7.86 -8.69 -8.02
C GLN A 56 -7.01 -9.49 -7.02
N THR A 57 -6.28 -10.48 -7.54
CA THR A 57 -5.21 -11.17 -6.83
C THR A 57 -3.91 -10.95 -7.56
N SER A 58 -2.87 -10.60 -6.82
CA SER A 58 -1.54 -10.33 -7.34
C SER A 58 -0.47 -11.07 -6.54
N ASN A 59 0.71 -11.24 -7.14
CA ASN A 59 1.91 -11.56 -6.39
C ASN A 59 2.55 -10.26 -5.93
N TRP A 60 3.18 -10.27 -4.75
CA TRP A 60 3.87 -9.10 -4.20
C TRP A 60 5.21 -9.48 -3.58
N LYS A 61 6.12 -8.50 -3.54
CA LYS A 61 7.36 -8.58 -2.76
C LYS A 61 7.81 -7.19 -2.36
N VAL A 62 8.44 -7.09 -1.20
CA VAL A 62 9.18 -5.87 -0.82
C VAL A 62 10.48 -5.84 -1.62
N VAL A 63 10.79 -4.70 -2.21
CA VAL A 63 12.01 -4.43 -2.98
C VAL A 63 12.68 -3.18 -2.44
N ASP A 64 13.95 -3.00 -2.77
CA ASP A 64 14.63 -1.72 -2.54
C ASP A 64 13.98 -0.66 -3.43
N GLY A 65 13.70 0.50 -2.85
CA GLY A 65 13.21 1.69 -3.53
C GLY A 65 14.28 2.79 -3.54
N ASP A 66 13.86 4.01 -3.85
CA ASP A 66 14.76 5.16 -3.87
C ASP A 66 15.18 5.61 -2.46
N ALA A 67 16.32 6.32 -2.38
CA ALA A 67 16.83 6.96 -1.16
C ALA A 67 16.93 6.02 0.06
N ASP A 68 17.40 4.79 -0.15
CA ASP A 68 17.58 3.74 0.87
C ASP A 68 16.27 3.32 1.58
N LEU A 69 15.12 3.56 0.95
CA LEU A 69 13.81 3.13 1.42
C LEU A 69 13.32 1.89 0.66
N PHE A 70 12.14 1.39 1.04
CA PHE A 70 11.55 0.18 0.49
C PHE A 70 10.31 0.50 -0.33
N ALA A 71 10.07 -0.28 -1.37
CA ALA A 71 8.84 -0.25 -2.17
C ALA A 71 8.21 -1.65 -2.27
N ILE A 72 7.03 -1.74 -2.86
CA ILE A 72 6.42 -3.04 -3.20
C ILE A 72 6.41 -3.19 -4.72
N ASN A 73 6.87 -4.34 -5.20
CA ASN A 73 6.61 -4.78 -6.56
C ASN A 73 5.40 -5.72 -6.56
N VAL A 74 4.37 -5.40 -7.34
CA VAL A 74 3.09 -6.12 -7.40
C VAL A 74 2.74 -6.46 -8.85
N ALA A 75 2.34 -7.71 -9.11
CA ALA A 75 1.95 -8.17 -10.44
C ALA A 75 0.70 -9.08 -10.40
N PRO A 76 -0.42 -8.74 -11.08
CA PRO A 76 -0.67 -7.47 -11.79
C PRO A 76 -0.59 -6.23 -10.90
N SER A 77 -0.29 -5.07 -11.47
CA SER A 77 -0.04 -3.82 -10.72
C SER A 77 -1.27 -3.37 -9.93
N VAL A 78 -1.03 -2.74 -8.78
CA VAL A 78 -2.06 -2.09 -7.95
C VAL A 78 -1.62 -0.65 -7.73
N PHE A 79 -2.32 0.28 -8.37
CA PHE A 79 -1.91 1.69 -8.43
C PHE A 79 -1.77 2.34 -7.04
N GLN A 80 -2.64 1.96 -6.09
CA GLN A 80 -2.64 2.51 -4.73
C GLN A 80 -1.46 2.04 -3.88
N LEU A 81 -0.62 1.12 -4.38
CA LEU A 81 0.58 0.61 -3.69
C LEU A 81 1.88 1.13 -4.30
N HIS A 82 1.80 2.06 -5.25
CA HIS A 82 2.97 2.69 -5.84
C HIS A 82 3.62 3.66 -4.84
N GLY A 83 4.96 3.69 -4.82
CA GLY A 83 5.73 4.58 -3.96
C GLY A 83 6.49 3.87 -2.84
N GLN A 84 7.11 4.67 -1.99
CA GLN A 84 7.89 4.20 -0.85
C GLN A 84 6.99 3.80 0.32
N ILE A 85 7.41 2.80 1.09
CA ILE A 85 6.65 2.27 2.23
C ILE A 85 7.07 2.99 3.52
N LEU A 86 6.17 3.78 4.07
CA LEU A 86 6.35 4.43 5.38
C LEU A 86 5.34 3.87 6.38
N PHE A 87 5.81 3.54 7.58
CA PHE A 87 4.96 3.04 8.67
C PHE A 87 4.95 4.05 9.81
N CYS A 88 3.76 4.45 10.27
CA CYS A 88 3.58 5.11 11.56
C CYS A 88 2.20 4.82 12.11
N CYS A 89 2.14 4.66 13.43
CA CYS A 89 0.90 4.90 14.17
C CYS A 89 -0.27 3.99 13.73
N GLY A 90 0.05 2.74 13.37
CA GLY A 90 -0.92 1.74 12.90
C GLY A 90 -1.33 1.88 11.42
N ARG A 91 -0.65 2.76 10.68
CA ARG A 91 -0.86 3.00 9.25
C ARG A 91 0.36 2.60 8.43
N VAL A 92 0.09 2.36 7.15
CA VAL A 92 1.09 2.31 6.10
C VAL A 92 0.73 3.38 5.06
N GLU A 93 1.75 4.09 4.63
CA GLU A 93 1.69 5.04 3.53
C GLU A 93 2.51 4.48 2.37
N PHE A 94 1.95 4.59 1.18
CA PHE A 94 2.65 4.38 -0.09
C PHE A 94 2.91 5.77 -0.69
N ASN A 95 4.10 6.30 -0.40
CA ASN A 95 4.50 7.66 -0.74
C ASN A 95 4.96 7.73 -2.20
N ASN A 96 4.08 8.21 -3.07
CA ASN A 96 4.32 8.39 -4.50
C ASN A 96 4.50 9.86 -4.88
N SER A 97 4.17 10.80 -3.99
CA SER A 97 4.31 12.24 -4.20
C SER A 97 5.76 12.68 -4.37
N ILE A 98 6.73 11.89 -3.88
CA ILE A 98 8.15 12.07 -4.21
C ILE A 98 8.45 11.99 -5.73
N LEU A 99 7.55 11.39 -6.50
CA LEU A 99 7.60 11.30 -7.98
C LEU A 99 6.41 12.04 -8.63
N ASP A 100 5.90 13.09 -8.00
CA ASP A 100 4.73 13.86 -8.44
C ASP A 100 3.43 13.02 -8.54
N GLY A 101 3.36 11.91 -7.80
CA GLY A 101 2.18 11.07 -7.67
C GLY A 101 1.31 11.40 -6.46
N CYS A 102 0.41 10.47 -6.12
CA CYS A 102 -0.43 10.56 -4.94
C CYS A 102 -0.05 9.53 -3.88
N ASP A 103 0.04 9.99 -2.63
CA ASP A 103 0.31 9.15 -1.47
C ASP A 103 -0.97 8.47 -1.03
N ASN A 104 -0.92 7.15 -0.84
CA ASN A 104 -2.07 6.38 -0.38
C ASN A 104 -1.86 5.92 1.06
N TYR A 105 -2.86 6.19 1.91
CA TYR A 105 -2.82 5.87 3.32
C TYR A 105 -3.79 4.74 3.64
N PHE A 106 -3.27 3.72 4.30
CA PHE A 106 -4.05 2.59 4.76
C PHE A 106 -3.88 2.38 6.25
N LYS A 107 -4.98 2.04 6.93
CA LYS A 107 -4.98 1.65 8.33
C LYS A 107 -5.09 0.15 8.46
N ARG A 108 -4.33 -0.43 9.39
CA ARG A 108 -4.42 -1.87 9.67
C ARG A 108 -5.83 -2.19 10.19
N LYS A 109 -6.44 -3.23 9.63
CA LYS A 109 -7.69 -3.79 10.15
C LYS A 109 -7.33 -4.66 11.36
N GLU A 110 -8.03 -4.40 12.47
CA GLU A 110 -7.89 -5.20 13.70
C GLU A 110 -8.48 -6.61 13.54
#